data_AF-A0A6M1ZBA2-F1
#
_entry.id   AF-A0A6M1ZBA2-F1
#
_cell.length_a   1.000
_cell.length_b   1.000
_cell.length_c   1.000
_cell.angle_alpha   90.00
_cell.angle_beta   90.00
_cell.angle_gamma   90.00
#
_symmetry.space_group_name_H-M   'P 1'
#
loop_
_entity.id
_entity.type
_entity.pdbx_description
1 polymer ?
#
loop_
_entity_poly.entity_id
_entity_poly.type
_entity_poly.pdbx_seq_one_letter_code
_entity_poly.pdbx_strand_id
1 'polypeptide(L)'
;MNIGKMTFLFAFMMVVSGCGPRVMDDFHRAGEDICRELTVELRGIDHIEELLEKEGSLEKKFQKLVDLMIAAKIASGKRGGALAVSEGPYSQKLRKELTRIYEIEGASEIIERAQKEPLIRLGAFDP
;
A
#
# COMPACT_ATOMS: atom_id res chain seq x y z
N MET A 1 44.53 -34.56 -10.33
CA MET A 1 43.06 -34.44 -10.53
C MET A 1 42.40 -34.61 -9.17
N ASN A 2 41.56 -33.75 -8.59
CA ASN A 2 40.87 -32.52 -9.04
C ASN A 2 40.46 -31.73 -7.78
N ILE A 3 41.40 -31.14 -7.03
CA ILE A 3 41.06 -30.27 -5.88
C ILE A 3 40.53 -28.90 -6.36
N GLY A 4 40.95 -28.44 -7.55
CA GLY A 4 40.52 -27.16 -8.13
C GLY A 4 39.08 -27.12 -8.67
N LYS A 5 38.37 -28.25 -8.80
CA LYS A 5 36.97 -28.27 -9.27
C LYS A 5 35.97 -28.10 -8.13
N MET A 6 36.33 -28.50 -6.91
CA MET A 6 35.42 -28.51 -5.76
C MET A 6 35.27 -27.12 -5.12
N THR A 7 36.27 -26.26 -5.25
CA THR A 7 36.24 -24.87 -4.77
C THR A 7 35.43 -23.94 -5.68
N PHE A 8 35.35 -24.24 -6.98
CA PHE A 8 34.62 -23.41 -7.94
C PHE A 8 33.10 -23.51 -7.78
N LEU A 9 32.60 -24.67 -7.34
CA LEU A 9 31.17 -24.90 -7.07
C LEU A 9 30.69 -24.20 -5.79
N PHE A 10 31.57 -23.95 -4.81
CA PHE A 10 31.20 -23.29 -3.56
C PHE A 10 31.13 -21.76 -3.69
N ALA A 11 31.94 -21.17 -4.60
CA ALA A 11 31.92 -19.73 -4.87
C ALA A 11 30.68 -19.27 -5.66
N PHE A 12 30.09 -20.15 -6.48
CA PHE A 12 28.88 -19.82 -7.25
C PHE A 12 27.60 -19.82 -6.40
N MET A 13 27.62 -20.49 -5.23
CA MET A 13 26.45 -20.61 -4.35
C MET A 13 26.24 -19.40 -3.42
N MET A 14 27.22 -18.50 -3.29
CA MET A 14 27.11 -17.33 -2.40
C MET A 14 26.52 -16.07 -3.06
N VAL A 15 26.25 -16.07 -4.36
CA VAL A 15 25.83 -14.85 -5.10
C VAL A 15 24.29 -14.74 -5.22
N VAL A 16 23.51 -15.73 -4.80
CA VAL A 16 22.05 -15.79 -5.10
C VAL A 16 21.16 -15.42 -3.90
N SER A 17 21.70 -15.05 -2.74
CA SER A 17 20.92 -14.72 -1.53
C SER A 17 20.49 -13.24 -1.41
N GLY A 18 20.63 -12.42 -2.45
CA GLY A 18 20.41 -10.97 -2.42
C GLY A 18 19.03 -10.43 -2.84
N CYS A 19 18.04 -11.26 -3.19
CA CYS A 19 16.76 -10.79 -3.78
C CYS A 19 15.68 -10.33 -2.77
N GLY A 20 16.06 -9.88 -1.58
CA GLY A 20 15.11 -9.56 -0.49
C GLY A 20 14.67 -8.10 -0.35
N PRO A 21 15.59 -7.10 -0.36
CA PRO A 21 15.24 -5.75 0.14
C PRO A 21 14.48 -4.87 -0.86
N ARG A 22 14.84 -4.92 -2.16
CA ARG A 22 14.34 -3.95 -3.15
C ARG A 22 12.83 -4.01 -3.37
N VAL A 23 12.25 -5.20 -3.32
CA VAL A 23 10.83 -5.42 -3.59
C VAL A 23 9.94 -4.71 -2.56
N MET A 24 10.33 -4.69 -1.28
CA MET A 24 9.57 -4.04 -0.23
C MET A 24 9.70 -2.50 -0.26
N ASP A 25 10.85 -1.99 -0.67
CA ASP A 25 11.04 -0.56 -0.90
C ASP A 25 10.16 -0.06 -2.06
N ASP A 26 10.02 -0.86 -3.11
CA ASP A 26 9.15 -0.55 -4.25
C ASP A 26 7.67 -0.48 -3.83
N PHE A 27 7.21 -1.42 -2.98
CA PHE A 27 5.85 -1.36 -2.41
C PHE A 27 5.65 -0.13 -1.51
N HIS A 28 6.62 0.23 -0.67
CA HIS A 28 6.52 1.43 0.16
C HIS A 28 6.42 2.70 -0.69
N ARG A 29 7.26 2.84 -1.72
CA ARG A 29 7.24 4.01 -2.62
C ARG A 29 5.91 4.12 -3.37
N ALA A 30 5.43 3.01 -3.92
CA ALA A 30 4.13 2.98 -4.58
C ALA A 30 2.98 3.33 -3.61
N GLY A 31 3.06 2.88 -2.36
CA GLY A 31 2.09 3.21 -1.33
C GLY A 31 2.08 4.69 -0.99
N GLU A 32 3.27 5.28 -0.80
CA GLU A 32 3.41 6.72 -0.56
C GLU A 32 2.90 7.57 -1.74
N ASP A 33 3.13 7.12 -2.98
CA ASP A 33 2.61 7.81 -4.16
C ASP A 33 1.07 7.79 -4.21
N ILE A 34 0.43 6.65 -3.93
CA ILE A 34 -1.03 6.56 -3.86
C ILE A 34 -1.59 7.39 -2.69
N CYS A 35 -0.95 7.34 -1.52
CA CYS A 35 -1.31 8.16 -0.37
C CYS A 35 -1.21 9.66 -0.68
N ARG A 36 -0.18 10.08 -1.42
CA ARG A 36 -0.03 11.45 -1.89
C ARG A 36 -1.16 11.85 -2.84
N GLU A 37 -1.49 10.99 -3.82
CA GLU A 37 -2.60 11.24 -4.75
C GLU A 37 -3.94 11.40 -4.01
N LEU A 38 -4.25 10.49 -3.08
CA LEU A 38 -5.44 10.58 -2.23
C LEU A 38 -5.44 11.87 -1.40
N THR A 39 -4.31 12.21 -0.78
CA THR A 39 -4.17 13.44 0.02
C THR A 39 -4.47 14.69 -0.82
N VAL A 40 -3.92 14.78 -2.03
CA VAL A 40 -4.13 15.93 -2.92
C VAL A 40 -5.59 16.04 -3.35
N GLU A 41 -6.22 14.92 -3.68
CA GLU A 41 -7.63 14.92 -4.09
C GLU A 41 -8.55 15.28 -2.93
N LEU A 42 -8.36 14.66 -1.75
CA LEU A 42 -9.16 14.96 -0.57
C LEU A 42 -8.98 16.41 -0.11
N ARG A 43 -7.78 16.99 -0.22
CA ARG A 43 -7.54 18.41 0.12
C ARG A 43 -8.37 19.36 -0.73
N GLY A 44 -8.71 18.99 -1.97
CA GLY A 44 -9.53 19.81 -2.85
C GLY A 44 -11.03 19.70 -2.60
N ILE A 45 -11.44 19.08 -1.49
CA ILE A 45 -12.84 18.88 -1.12
C ILE A 45 -13.12 19.68 0.16
N ASP A 46 -13.94 20.71 0.05
CA ASP A 46 -14.39 21.56 1.15
C ASP A 46 -15.86 21.34 1.50
N HIS A 47 -16.64 20.70 0.61
CA HIS A 47 -18.07 20.47 0.78
C HIS A 47 -18.54 19.16 0.14
N ILE A 48 -19.76 18.74 0.48
CA ILE A 48 -20.30 17.41 0.19
C ILE A 48 -20.50 17.17 -1.31
N GLU A 49 -20.82 18.21 -2.08
CA GLU A 49 -21.02 18.15 -3.52
C GLU A 49 -19.72 17.77 -4.25
N GLU A 50 -18.60 18.36 -3.86
CA GLU A 50 -17.27 17.99 -4.39
C GLU A 50 -16.93 16.54 -4.04
N LEU A 51 -17.28 16.09 -2.84
CA LEU A 51 -17.05 14.71 -2.44
C LEU A 51 -17.84 13.72 -3.31
N LEU A 52 -19.11 14.03 -3.60
CA LEU A 52 -19.94 13.25 -4.51
C LEU A 52 -19.35 13.19 -5.93
N GLU A 53 -18.86 14.32 -6.45
CA GLU A 53 -18.22 14.37 -7.77
C GLU A 53 -16.91 13.55 -7.82
N LYS A 54 -16.20 13.44 -6.70
CA LYS A 54 -14.94 12.70 -6.59
C LYS A 54 -15.10 11.25 -6.14
N GLU A 55 -16.28 10.81 -5.69
CA GLU A 55 -16.52 9.48 -5.09
C GLU A 55 -15.91 8.35 -5.93
N GLY A 56 -16.25 8.28 -7.23
CA GLY A 56 -15.73 7.23 -8.12
C GLY A 56 -14.22 7.31 -8.41
N SER A 57 -13.61 8.49 -8.25
CA SER A 57 -12.14 8.66 -8.37
C SER A 57 -11.43 8.22 -7.09
N LEU A 58 -12.01 8.54 -5.92
CA LEU A 58 -11.54 8.12 -4.61
C LEU A 58 -11.62 6.60 -4.46
N GLU A 59 -12.74 5.98 -4.84
CA GLU A 59 -12.94 4.53 -4.84
C GLU A 59 -11.81 3.82 -5.61
N LYS A 60 -11.52 4.27 -6.83
CA LYS A 60 -10.43 3.71 -7.65
C LYS A 60 -9.06 3.83 -6.97
N LYS A 61 -8.79 4.90 -6.23
CA LYS A 61 -7.52 5.08 -5.51
C LYS A 61 -7.44 4.24 -4.25
N PHE A 62 -8.52 4.11 -3.48
CA PHE A 62 -8.59 3.15 -2.37
C PHE A 62 -8.41 1.72 -2.88
N GLN A 63 -9.00 1.40 -4.02
CA GLN A 63 -8.84 0.09 -4.65
C GLN A 63 -7.38 -0.19 -5.01
N LYS A 64 -6.70 0.76 -5.65
CA LYS A 64 -5.26 0.65 -5.95
C LYS A 64 -4.42 0.47 -4.68
N LEU A 65 -4.72 1.21 -3.60
CA LEU A 65 -4.00 1.11 -2.35
C LEU A 65 -4.14 -0.29 -1.74
N VAL A 66 -5.36 -0.82 -1.69
CA VAL A 66 -5.61 -2.19 -1.21
C VAL A 66 -4.95 -3.24 -2.09
N ASP A 67 -5.04 -3.12 -3.42
CA ASP A 67 -4.39 -4.05 -4.34
C ASP A 67 -2.88 -4.10 -4.12
N LEU A 68 -2.27 -2.94 -3.86
CA LEU A 68 -0.86 -2.83 -3.51
C LEU A 68 -0.55 -3.50 -2.16
N MET A 69 -1.38 -3.31 -1.14
CA MET A 69 -1.22 -3.94 0.17
C MET A 69 -1.32 -5.47 0.07
N ILE A 70 -2.29 -5.98 -0.69
CA ILE A 70 -2.45 -7.42 -0.97
C ILE A 70 -1.21 -7.94 -1.72
N ALA A 71 -0.75 -7.24 -2.76
CA ALA A 71 0.44 -7.63 -3.51
C ALA A 71 1.70 -7.63 -2.64
N ALA A 72 1.87 -6.62 -1.78
CA ALA A 72 2.97 -6.55 -0.81
C ALA A 72 2.92 -7.73 0.16
N LYS A 73 1.72 -8.09 0.65
CA LYS A 73 1.53 -9.25 1.53
C LYS A 73 1.88 -10.56 0.81
N ILE A 74 1.38 -10.78 -0.40
CA ILE A 74 1.71 -11.95 -1.21
C ILE A 74 3.22 -12.05 -1.46
N ALA A 75 3.86 -10.92 -1.82
CA ALA A 75 5.31 -10.86 -2.02
C ALA A 75 6.11 -11.10 -0.73
N SER A 76 5.59 -10.66 0.42
CA SER A 76 6.17 -10.91 1.75
C SER A 76 5.98 -12.37 2.21
N GLY A 77 5.03 -13.10 1.61
CA GLY A 77 4.60 -14.48 1.91
C GLY A 77 5.63 -15.62 1.75
N LYS A 78 6.93 -15.35 1.88
CA LYS A 78 7.99 -16.36 2.10
C LYS A 78 8.85 -16.13 3.34
N ARG A 79 8.68 -15.04 4.09
CA ARG A 79 9.31 -14.83 5.39
C ARG A 79 8.27 -14.19 6.31
N GLY A 80 7.84 -14.92 7.33
CA GLY A 80 6.86 -14.48 8.33
C GLY A 80 7.34 -13.32 9.21
N GLY A 81 7.69 -12.20 8.60
CA GLY A 81 7.82 -10.92 9.28
C GLY A 81 6.51 -10.19 9.12
N ALA A 82 5.90 -9.78 10.24
CA ALA A 82 4.91 -8.71 10.21
C ALA A 82 5.49 -7.58 9.34
N LEU A 83 4.75 -7.16 8.31
CA LEU A 83 5.07 -5.92 7.60
C LEU A 83 5.11 -4.85 8.69
N ALA A 84 6.31 -4.40 9.05
CA ALA A 84 6.46 -3.23 9.88
C ALA A 84 5.90 -2.09 9.04
N VAL A 85 4.63 -1.76 9.27
CA VAL A 85 3.95 -0.64 8.62
C VAL A 85 4.64 0.60 9.14
N SER A 86 5.71 1.00 8.46
CA SER A 86 6.33 2.28 8.71
C SER A 86 5.35 3.32 8.19
N GLU A 87 4.73 4.07 9.09
CA GLU A 87 3.93 5.24 8.70
C GLU A 87 4.84 6.25 8.00
N GLY A 88 4.72 6.35 6.67
CA GLY A 88 5.41 7.36 5.90
C GLY A 88 4.74 8.72 6.05
N PRO A 89 5.41 9.80 5.61
CA PRO A 89 4.88 11.15 5.73
C PRO A 89 3.55 11.35 4.99
N TYR A 90 3.28 10.61 3.91
CA TYR A 90 2.01 10.73 3.19
C TYR A 90 0.88 9.92 3.81
N SER A 91 1.16 8.80 4.50
CA SER A 91 0.10 8.09 5.24
C SER A 91 -0.48 8.95 6.39
N GLN A 92 0.38 9.69 7.09
CA GLN A 92 -0.05 10.62 8.15
C GLN A 92 -0.86 11.79 7.58
N LYS A 93 -0.44 12.35 6.43
CA LYS A 93 -1.18 13.42 5.76
C LYS A 93 -2.53 12.92 5.26
N LEU A 94 -2.59 11.74 4.68
CA LEU A 94 -3.83 11.11 4.24
C LEU A 94 -4.79 10.94 5.43
N ARG A 95 -4.30 10.41 6.56
CA ARG A 95 -5.10 10.28 7.77
C ARG A 95 -5.68 11.62 8.23
N LYS A 96 -4.86 12.67 8.23
CA LYS A 96 -5.31 14.02 8.60
C LYS A 96 -6.41 14.54 7.69
N GLU A 97 -6.26 14.40 6.37
CA GLU A 97 -7.29 14.84 5.42
C GLU A 97 -8.56 14.00 5.53
N LEU A 98 -8.46 12.68 5.75
CA LEU A 98 -9.63 11.85 6.03
C LEU A 98 -10.37 12.34 7.27
N THR A 99 -9.66 12.58 8.38
CA THR A 99 -10.28 13.14 9.60
C THR A 99 -11.02 14.44 9.32
N ARG A 100 -10.41 15.36 8.55
CA ARG A 100 -11.06 16.61 8.15
C ARG A 100 -12.33 16.36 7.31
N ILE A 101 -12.28 15.43 6.36
CA ILE A 101 -13.45 15.11 5.52
C ILE A 101 -14.59 14.52 6.36
N TYR A 102 -14.28 13.71 7.37
CA TYR A 102 -15.31 13.18 8.29
C TYR A 102 -16.01 14.27 9.12
N GLU A 103 -15.47 15.49 9.19
CA GLU A 103 -16.15 16.63 9.83
C GLU A 103 -17.22 17.26 8.92
N ILE A 104 -17.25 16.95 7.62
CA ILE A 104 -18.29 17.39 6.69
C ILE A 104 -19.55 16.55 6.89
N GLU A 105 -20.69 17.23 7.07
CA GLU A 105 -21.98 16.57 7.25
C GLU A 105 -22.31 15.64 6.05
N GLY A 106 -22.64 14.38 6.33
CA GLY A 106 -22.95 13.36 5.32
C GLY A 106 -21.73 12.72 4.62
N ALA A 107 -20.51 13.23 4.82
CA ALA A 107 -19.33 12.72 4.12
C ALA A 107 -18.92 11.29 4.53
N SER A 108 -19.23 10.89 5.77
CA SER A 108 -18.89 9.55 6.29
C SER A 108 -19.44 8.44 5.39
N GLU A 109 -20.72 8.53 5.01
CA GLU A 109 -21.37 7.50 4.20
C GLU A 109 -20.73 7.36 2.81
N ILE A 110 -20.28 8.47 2.24
CA ILE A 110 -19.65 8.50 0.92
C ILE A 110 -18.25 7.88 0.99
N ILE A 111 -17.44 8.29 1.96
CA ILE A 111 -16.10 7.73 2.16
C ILE A 111 -16.19 6.24 2.47
N GLU A 112 -17.11 5.82 3.33
CA GLU A 112 -17.33 4.42 3.66
C GLU A 112 -17.76 3.59 2.44
N ARG A 113 -18.66 4.11 1.59
CA ARG A 113 -18.98 3.43 0.31
C ARG A 113 -17.75 3.26 -0.56
N ALA A 114 -16.97 4.32 -0.75
CA ALA A 114 -15.77 4.30 -1.58
C ALA A 114 -14.69 3.33 -1.04
N GLN A 115 -14.69 3.04 0.27
CA GLN A 115 -13.75 2.13 0.91
C GLN A 115 -14.28 0.71 1.09
N LYS A 116 -15.60 0.49 1.05
CA LYS A 116 -16.25 -0.76 1.45
C LYS A 116 -15.69 -1.98 0.74
N GLU A 117 -15.74 -2.01 -0.59
CA GLU A 117 -15.27 -3.15 -1.37
C GLU A 117 -13.74 -3.37 -1.23
N PRO A 118 -12.88 -2.33 -1.35
CA PRO A 118 -11.47 -2.47 -1.03
C PRO A 118 -11.20 -3.07 0.36
N LEU A 119 -11.87 -2.60 1.41
CA LEU A 119 -11.65 -3.11 2.78
C LEU A 119 -12.13 -4.55 2.97
N ILE A 120 -13.26 -4.94 2.37
CA ILE A 120 -13.73 -6.34 2.36
C ILE A 120 -12.67 -7.25 1.75
N ARG A 121 -12.11 -6.84 0.60
CA ARG A 121 -11.05 -7.59 -0.07
C ARG A 121 -9.79 -7.67 0.79
N LEU A 122 -9.36 -6.57 1.41
CA LEU A 122 -8.20 -6.59 2.30
C LEU A 122 -8.41 -7.55 3.49
N GLY A 123 -9.59 -7.52 4.12
CA GLY A 123 -9.95 -8.39 5.24
C GLY A 123 -9.97 -9.88 4.86
N ALA A 124 -10.39 -10.23 3.64
CA ALA A 124 -10.29 -11.62 3.16
C ALA A 124 -8.84 -12.13 3.07
N PHE A 125 -7.85 -11.24 3.03
CA PHE A 125 -6.43 -11.57 3.07
C PHE A 125 -5.81 -11.43 4.47
N ASP A 126 -6.54 -10.94 5.47
CA ASP A 126 -6.11 -10.74 6.86
C ASP A 126 -7.14 -11.28 7.88
N PRO A 127 -7.33 -12.62 7.96
CA PRO A 127 -8.29 -13.27 8.84
C PRO A 127 -7.91 -13.25 10.33
#